data_AF-A0A445I2G7-F1
#
_entry.id   AF-A0A445I2G7-F1
#
_cell.length_a   1.000
_cell.length_b   1.000
_cell.length_c   1.000
_cell.angle_alpha   90.00
_cell.angle_beta   90.00
_cell.angle_gamma   90.00
#
_symmetry.space_group_name_H-M   'P 1'
#
loop_
_entity.id
_entity.type
_entity.pdbx_description
1 polymer ?
#
loop_
_entity_poly.entity_id
_entity_poly.type
_entity_poly.pdbx_seq_one_letter_code
_entity_poly.pdbx_strand_id
1 'polypeptide(L)' 'MFYQGTQLPPPNNRDSPDYCVPVSPPRIKLRDGRFLAYREKGVPKDQAKHSIIIVHGFGSSKDMNFLAYG' A
#
# COMPACT_ATOMS: atom_id res chain seq x y z
N MET A 1 -10.01 -11.91 -19.58
CA MET A 1 -10.00 -11.39 -18.20
C MET A 1 -9.59 -9.93 -18.25
N PHE A 2 -10.49 -9.00 -17.93
CA PHE A 2 -10.19 -7.57 -17.91
C PHE A 2 -10.01 -7.13 -16.45
N TYR A 3 -8.80 -6.70 -16.09
CA TYR A 3 -8.54 -6.12 -14.79
C TYR A 3 -8.82 -4.61 -14.86
N GLN A 4 -9.91 -4.16 -14.26
CA GLN A 4 -10.19 -2.73 -14.14
C GLN A 4 -9.33 -2.15 -13.02
N GLY A 5 -8.36 -1.31 -13.38
CA GLY A 5 -7.55 -0.59 -12.40
C GLY A 5 -8.43 0.35 -11.59
N THR A 6 -8.47 0.17 -10.27
CA THR A 6 -9.16 1.10 -9.37
C THR A 6 -8.30 2.36 -9.22
N GLN A 7 -8.82 3.51 -9.66
CA GLN A 7 -8.19 4.79 -9.38
C GLN A 7 -8.25 5.02 -7.87
N LEU A 8 -7.09 5.14 -7.22
CA LEU A 8 -7.05 5.49 -5.81
C LEU A 8 -7.66 6.89 -5.62
N PRO A 9 -8.42 7.12 -4.54
CA PRO A 9 -8.92 8.45 -4.23
C PRO A 9 -7.74 9.42 -4.11
N PRO A 10 -7.89 10.67 -4.57
CA PRO A 10 -6.88 11.69 -4.42
C PRO A 10 -6.46 11.79 -2.94
N PRO A 11 -5.17 12.01 -2.64
CA PRO A 11 -4.76 12.28 -1.26
C PRO A 11 -5.53 13.50 -0.74
N ASN A 12 -6.22 13.35 0.40
CA ASN A 12 -6.97 14.44 1.00
C ASN A 12 -6.02 15.63 1.26
N ASN A 13 -6.34 16.79 0.69
CA ASN A 13 -5.63 18.03 0.94
C ASN A 13 -5.78 18.39 2.43
N ARG A 14 -4.66 18.77 3.05
CA ARG A 14 -4.43 18.84 4.49
C ARG A 14 -5.06 20.06 5.18
N ASP A 15 -5.94 20.80 4.50
CA ASP A 15 -6.28 22.18 4.87
C ASP A 15 -7.59 22.32 5.66
N SER A 16 -8.24 21.22 6.04
CA SER A 16 -9.42 21.26 6.92
C SER A 16 -9.03 20.96 8.38
N PRO A 17 -9.16 21.93 9.31
CA PRO A 17 -8.69 21.79 10.70
C PRO A 17 -9.50 20.80 11.57
N ASP A 18 -10.70 20.39 11.14
CA ASP A 18 -11.65 19.70 12.04
C ASP A 18 -11.77 18.18 11.86
N TYR A 19 -11.04 17.56 10.91
CA TYR A 19 -11.10 16.11 10.72
C TYR A 19 -9.69 15.51 10.63
N CYS A 20 -9.17 15.09 11.77
CA CYS A 20 -8.03 14.16 11.85
C CYS A 20 -8.51 12.77 11.37
N VAL A 21 -8.50 12.54 10.06
CA VAL A 21 -8.83 11.26 9.42
C VAL A 21 -7.64 10.74 8.61
N PRO A 22 -7.52 9.41 8.51
CA PRO A 22 -6.33 8.66 8.86
C PRO A 22 -5.16 8.96 7.94
N VAL A 23 -3.96 8.95 8.52
CA VAL A 23 -2.67 8.94 7.81
C VAL A 23 -2.81 7.95 6.67
N SER A 24 -2.98 8.48 5.45
CA SER A 24 -3.20 7.62 4.30
C SER A 24 -2.05 6.63 4.23
N PRO A 25 -2.30 5.35 3.93
CA PRO A 25 -1.26 4.33 3.94
C PRO A 25 -0.07 4.81 3.10
N PRO A 26 1.17 4.47 3.50
CA PRO A 26 2.35 4.89 2.76
C PRO A 26 2.17 4.54 1.28
N ARG A 27 2.39 5.53 0.40
CA ARG A 27 2.14 5.43 -1.03
C ARG A 27 3.45 5.60 -1.77
N ILE A 28 3.84 4.56 -2.51
CA ILE A 28 5.00 4.62 -3.40
C ILE A 28 4.51 5.13 -4.76
N LYS A 29 4.94 6.32 -5.16
CA LYS A 29 4.64 6.91 -6.47
C LYS A 29 5.71 6.46 -7.48
N LEU A 30 5.26 5.89 -8.58
CA LEU A 30 6.12 5.47 -9.69
C LEU A 30 6.48 6.69 -10.57
N ARG A 31 7.50 6.53 -11.42
CA ARG A 31 7.97 7.61 -12.31
C ARG A 31 6.90 8.12 -13.27
N ASP A 32 5.96 7.26 -13.67
CA ASP A 32 4.83 7.59 -14.54
C ASP A 32 3.65 8.24 -13.78
N GLY A 33 3.79 8.48 -12.48
CA GLY A 33 2.79 9.13 -11.65
C GLY A 33 1.76 8.19 -11.02
N ARG A 34 1.73 6.89 -11.39
CA ARG A 34 0.84 5.90 -10.76
C ARG A 34 1.35 5.51 -9.38
N PHE A 35 0.46 4.96 -8.55
CA PHE A 35 0.81 4.45 -7.22
C PHE A 35 0.97 2.93 -7.25
N LEU A 36 1.99 2.41 -6.56
CA LEU A 36 2.18 0.99 -6.39
C LEU A 36 1.09 0.41 -5.49
N ALA A 37 0.45 -0.67 -5.91
CA ALA A 37 -0.51 -1.41 -5.11
C ALA A 37 0.24 -2.42 -4.23
N TYR A 38 0.33 -2.17 -2.92
CA TYR A 38 1.02 -3.06 -1.99
C TYR A 38 0.36 -3.07 -0.61
N ARG A 39 0.80 -3.99 0.26
CA ARG A 39 0.42 -4.06 1.68
C ARG A 39 1.66 -4.38 2.51
N GLU A 40 1.73 -3.80 3.69
CA GLU A 40 2.74 -4.12 4.71
C GLU A 40 2.05 -4.91 5.83
N LYS A 41 2.74 -5.92 6.36
CA LYS A 41 2.31 -6.74 7.51
C LYS A 41 3.54 -7.09 8.35
N GLY A 42 3.33 -7.30 9.65
CA GLY A 42 4.39 -7.59 10.63
C GLY A 42 4.85 -6.36 11.39
N VAL A 43 6.12 -6.33 11.75
CA VAL A 43 6.74 -5.25 12.54
C VAL A 43 6.88 -3.97 11.71
N PRO A 44 6.62 -2.77 12.28
CA PRO A 44 6.85 -1.49 11.60
C PRO A 44 8.26 -1.37 11.01
N LYS A 45 8.36 -0.75 9.83
CA LYS A 45 9.59 -0.69 9.02
C LYS A 45 10.79 -0.08 9.77
N ASP A 46 10.54 0.91 10.61
CA ASP A 46 11.55 1.58 11.44
C ASP A 46 12.11 0.70 12.57
N GLN A 47 11.38 -0.36 12.94
CA GLN A 47 11.77 -1.31 13.99
C GLN A 47 12.22 -2.68 13.43
N ALA A 48 11.96 -2.92 12.15
CA ALA A 48 12.26 -4.20 11.52
C ALA A 48 13.77 -4.36 11.27
N LYS A 49 14.37 -5.45 11.76
CA LYS A 49 15.78 -5.81 11.49
C LYS A 49 15.99 -6.34 10.06
N HIS A 50 14.95 -6.93 9.49
CA HIS A 50 14.98 -7.53 8.15
C HIS A 50 13.68 -7.17 7.42
N SER A 51 13.76 -7.07 6.10
CA SER A 51 12.60 -6.80 5.23
C SER A 51 12.50 -7.86 4.15
N ILE A 52 11.29 -8.37 3.92
CA ILE A 52 10.98 -9.36 2.89
C ILE A 52 10.01 -8.72 1.90
N ILE A 53 10.30 -8.82 0.61
CA ILE A 53 9.43 -8.33 -0.47
C ILE A 53 8.87 -9.55 -1.21
N ILE A 54 7.54 -9.62 -1.30
CA ILE A 54 6.85 -10.70 -2.01
C ILE A 54 6.15 -10.10 -3.23
N VAL A 55 6.46 -10.65 -4.40
CA VAL A 55 5.80 -10.32 -5.67
C VAL A 55 4.82 -11.43 -6.00
N HIS A 56 3.56 -11.09 -6.21
CA HIS A 56 2.54 -12.07 -6.55
C HIS A 56 2.66 -12.52 -8.00
N GLY A 57 2.26 -13.76 -8.29
CA GLY A 57 2.21 -14.30 -9.65
C GLY A 57 1.05 -13.72 -10.48
N PHE A 58 1.00 -14.14 -11.75
CA PHE A 58 -0.10 -13.82 -12.66
C PHE A 58 -1.43 -14.34 -12.10
N GLY A 59 -2.50 -13.56 -12.25
CA GLY A 59 -3.83 -13.92 -11.75
C GLY A 59 -4.08 -13.67 -10.25
N SER A 60 -3.06 -13.23 -9.49
CA SER A 60 -3.15 -12.91 -8.06
C SER A 60 -3.14 -11.39 -7.81
N SER A 61 -3.08 -10.96 -6.55
CA SER A 61 -3.05 -9.55 -6.14
C SER A 61 -2.19 -9.31 -4.89
N LYS A 62 -2.09 -8.05 -4.46
CA LYS A 62 -1.47 -7.65 -3.18
C LYS A 62 -2.15 -8.26 -1.94
N ASP A 63 -3.35 -8.82 -2.09
CA ASP A 63 -4.11 -9.43 -1.01
C ASP A 63 -3.83 -10.92 -0.85
N MET A 64 -2.90 -11.47 -1.65
CA MET A 64 -2.35 -12.80 -1.44
C MET A 64 -1.90 -12.96 0.02
N ASN A 65 -2.45 -13.94 0.71
CA ASN A 65 -2.17 -14.12 2.12
C ASN A 65 -0.79 -14.77 2.30
N PHE A 66 0.08 -14.12 3.06
CA PHE A 66 1.33 -14.67 3.53
C PHE A 66 1.34 -14.57 5.06
N LEU A 67 1.71 -15.66 5.73
CA LEU A 67 1.77 -15.72 7.19
C LEU A 67 3.03 -14.96 7.65
N ALA A 68 2.85 -13.69 7.96
CA ALA A 68 3.86 -12.84 8.60
C ALA A 68 3.37 -12.51 10.01
N TYR A 69 3.38 -13.51 10.90
CA TYR A 69 3.25 -13.27 12.33
C TYR A 69 4.65 -12.99 12.88
N GLY A 70 4.79 -11.88 13.57
CA GLY A 70 6.00 -11.45 14.28
C GLY A 70 5.63 -11.07 15.70
#